data_AF-V4AKT7-F1
#
_entry.id   AF-V4AKT7-F1
#
_cell.length_a   1.000
_cell.length_b   1.000
_cell.length_c   1.000
_cell.angle_alpha   90.00
_cell.angle_beta   90.00
_cell.angle_gamma   90.00
#
_symmetry.space_group_name_H-M   'P 1'
#
loop_
_entity.id
_entity.type
_entity.pdbx_description
1 polymer ?
#
loop_
_entity_poly.entity_id
_entity_poly.type
_entity_poly.pdbx_seq_one_letter_code
_entity_poly.pdbx_strand_id
1 'polypeptide(L)' 'QEEFDNYANVNTDDLVKKVKDTLSQYSISQRLFGETVLGLSQGSVSDLLARPKPWHMLTQKGREPFIRMQLFLED' A
#
# COMPACT_ATOMS: atom_id res chain seq x y z
N GLN A 1 -1.59 2.99 -17.90
CA GLN A 1 -0.72 1.88 -18.37
C GLN A 1 0.74 2.20 -18.04
N GLU A 2 1.23 3.40 -18.35
CA GLU A 2 2.63 3.82 -18.07
C GLU A 2 3.01 3.83 -16.57
N GLU A 3 2.10 4.18 -15.65
CA GLU A 3 2.42 4.19 -14.20
C GLU A 3 2.72 2.80 -13.63
N PHE A 4 2.18 1.72 -14.21
CA PHE A 4 2.47 0.36 -13.77
C PHE A 4 3.90 -0.07 -14.11
N ASP A 5 4.47 0.51 -15.16
CA ASP A 5 5.82 0.17 -15.63
C ASP A 5 6.90 0.85 -14.76
N ASN A 6 6.60 2.01 -14.16
CA ASN A 6 7.50 2.71 -13.23
C ASN A 6 7.73 1.94 -11.92
N TYR A 7 6.82 1.06 -11.53
CA TYR A 7 6.88 0.28 -10.29
C TYR A 7 7.20 -1.20 -10.54
N ALA A 8 7.91 -1.52 -11.62
CA ALA A 8 8.12 -2.88 -12.10
C ALA A 8 8.62 -3.89 -11.02
N ASN A 9 9.32 -3.44 -9.98
CA ASN A 9 9.77 -4.27 -8.86
C ASN A 9 9.63 -3.55 -7.51
N VAL A 10 8.46 -3.67 -6.87
CA VAL A 10 8.23 -3.17 -5.51
C VAL A 10 8.57 -4.25 -4.48
N ASN A 11 9.37 -3.91 -3.47
CA ASN A 11 9.42 -4.72 -2.25
C ASN A 11 8.21 -4.35 -1.37
N THR A 12 7.20 -5.21 -1.37
CA THR A 12 5.93 -4.97 -0.69
C THR A 12 6.06 -4.90 0.83
N ASP A 13 6.98 -5.66 1.43
CA ASP A 13 7.23 -5.63 2.87
C ASP A 13 7.85 -4.30 3.30
N ASP A 14 8.87 -3.85 2.57
CA ASP A 14 9.53 -2.56 2.86
C ASP A 14 8.58 -1.38 2.65
N LEU A 15 7.76 -1.43 1.60
CA LEU A 15 6.74 -0.41 1.34
C LEU A 15 5.72 -0.34 2.48
N VAL A 16 5.16 -1.49 2.87
CA VAL A 16 4.19 -1.57 3.98
C VAL A 16 4.80 -1.08 5.29
N LYS A 17 6.07 -1.39 5.56
CA LYS A 17 6.79 -0.87 6.73
C LYS A 17 6.88 0.65 6.70
N LYS A 18 7.34 1.24 5.59
CA LYS A 18 7.41 2.70 5.43
C LYS A 18 6.05 3.37 5.62
N VAL A 19 4.99 2.79 5.02
CA VAL A 19 3.62 3.29 5.22
C VAL A 19 3.25 3.26 6.69
N LYS A 20 3.45 2.14 7.41
CA LYS A 20 3.13 2.06 8.84
C LYS A 20 3.90 3.09 9.67
N ASP A 21 5.18 3.28 9.37
CA ASP A 21 6.02 4.26 10.06
C ASP A 21 5.49 5.69 9.83
N THR A 22 5.15 6.05 8.59
CA THR A 22 4.51 7.33 8.25
C THR A 22 3.16 7.50 8.95
N LEU A 23 2.29 6.48 8.91
CA LEU A 23 1.00 6.54 9.60
C LEU A 23 1.17 6.78 11.10
N SER A 24 2.14 6.11 11.73
CA SER A 24 2.46 6.32 13.14
C SER A 24 3.00 7.72 13.42
N GLN A 25 3.92 8.21 12.58
CA GLN A 25 4.52 9.53 12.72
C GLN A 25 3.47 10.65 12.69
N TYR A 26 2.47 10.54 11.82
CA TYR A 26 1.41 11.54 11.67
C TYR A 26 0.12 11.20 12.43
N SER A 27 0.14 10.16 13.28
CA SER A 27 -1.05 9.70 14.03
C SER A 27 -2.27 9.39 13.13
N ILE A 28 -2.03 8.90 11.92
CA ILE A 28 -3.06 8.50 10.96
C ILE A 28 -3.45 7.05 11.25
N SER A 29 -4.75 6.81 11.44
CA SER A 29 -5.25 5.45 11.63
C SER A 29 -5.19 4.64 10.33
N GLN A 30 -4.90 3.34 10.43
CA GLN A 30 -4.95 2.43 9.27
C GLN A 30 -6.32 2.40 8.60
N ARG A 31 -7.39 2.57 9.37
CA ARG A 31 -8.76 2.66 8.84
C ARG A 31 -8.92 3.87 7.93
N LEU A 32 -8.56 5.06 8.41
CA LEU A 32 -8.66 6.29 7.62
C LEU A 32 -7.80 6.19 6.35
N PHE A 33 -6.57 5.70 6.49
CA PHE A 33 -5.69 5.45 5.34
C PHE A 33 -6.29 4.47 4.33
N GLY A 34 -6.82 3.34 4.81
CA GLY A 34 -7.45 2.32 3.98
C GLY A 34 -8.65 2.87 3.22
N GLU A 35 -9.55 3.58 3.90
CA GLU A 35 -10.78 4.13 3.31
C GLU A 35 -10.49 5.27 2.33
N THR A 36 -9.60 6.20 2.67
CA THR A 36 -9.37 7.43 1.89
C THR A 36 -8.34 7.27 0.78
N VAL A 37 -7.25 6.52 1.02
CA VAL A 37 -6.16 6.37 0.04
C VAL A 37 -6.35 5.11 -0.79
N LEU A 38 -6.57 3.97 -0.13
CA LEU A 38 -6.57 2.66 -0.81
C LEU A 38 -7.96 2.24 -1.33
N GLY A 39 -9.04 2.85 -0.83
CA GLY A 39 -10.41 2.41 -1.12
C GLY A 39 -10.74 1.02 -0.54
N LEU A 40 -10.12 0.65 0.58
CA LEU A 40 -10.26 -0.65 1.24
C LEU A 40 -11.00 -0.53 2.58
N SER A 41 -11.72 -1.60 2.94
CA SER A 41 -12.31 -1.73 4.27
C SER A 41 -11.23 -1.86 5.37
N GLN A 42 -11.59 -1.56 6.63
CA GLN A 42 -10.68 -1.70 7.77
C GLN A 42 -10.08 -3.12 7.89
N GLY A 43 -10.88 -4.17 7.71
CA GLY A 43 -10.39 -5.55 7.76
C GLY A 43 -9.39 -5.81 6.64
N SER A 44 -9.72 -5.42 5.41
CA SER A 44 -8.85 -5.63 4.25
C SER A 44 -7.53 -4.88 4.34
N VAL A 45 -7.53 -3.61 4.80
CA VAL A 45 -6.28 -2.86 4.97
C VAL A 45 -5.44 -3.43 6.12
N SER A 46 -6.05 -3.88 7.21
CA SER A 46 -5.35 -4.53 8.31
C SER A 46 -4.65 -5.81 7.84
N ASP A 47 -5.35 -6.66 7.10
CA ASP A 47 -4.78 -7.90 6.55
C ASP A 47 -3.66 -7.62 5.55
N LEU A 48 -3.87 -6.65 4.65
CA LEU A 48 -2.87 -6.24 3.66
C LEU A 48 -1.58 -5.75 4.32
N LEU A 49 -1.71 -4.87 5.31
CA LEU A 49 -0.56 -4.31 6.03
C LEU A 49 0.08 -5.36 6.96
N ALA A 50 -0.66 -6.35 7.44
CA ALA A 50 -0.10 -7.41 8.27
C ALA A 50 0.66 -8.47 7.46
N ARG A 51 0.18 -8.78 6.24
CA ARG A 51 0.67 -9.90 5.42
C ARG A 51 0.65 -9.54 3.93
N PRO A 52 1.51 -8.61 3.48
CA PRO A 52 1.57 -8.28 2.06
C PRO A 52 2.07 -9.48 1.25
N LYS A 53 1.41 -9.76 0.13
CA LYS A 53 1.92 -10.75 -0.82
C LYS A 53 3.07 -10.15 -1.64
N PRO A 54 4.11 -10.93 -1.97
CA PRO A 54 5.19 -10.46 -2.84
C PRO A 54 4.67 -9.92 -4.18
N TRP A 55 5.29 -8.86 -4.69
CA TRP A 55 4.86 -8.16 -5.92
C TRP A 55 4.65 -9.07 -7.14
N HIS A 56 5.55 -10.05 -7.33
CA HIS A 56 5.48 -11.00 -8.44
C HIS A 56 4.29 -11.97 -8.33
N MET A 57 3.68 -12.13 -7.15
CA MET A 57 2.48 -12.95 -6.93
C MET A 57 1.17 -12.15 -7.03
N LEU A 58 1.23 -10.84 -7.24
CA LEU A 58 0.05 -9.99 -7.35
C LEU A 58 -0.47 -9.94 -8.78
N THR A 59 -1.80 -10.00 -8.92
CA THR A 59 -2.47 -9.64 -10.19
C THR A 59 -2.32 -8.15 -10.45
N GLN A 60 -2.60 -7.69 -11.67
CA GLN A 60 -2.55 -6.26 -11.99
C GLN A 60 -3.44 -5.42 -11.06
N LYS A 61 -4.67 -5.87 -10.77
CA LYS A 61 -5.54 -5.21 -9.79
C LYS A 61 -5.01 -5.32 -8.36
N GLY A 62 -4.39 -6.44 -8.00
CA GLY A 62 -3.79 -6.63 -6.67
C GLY A 62 -2.60 -5.72 -6.39
N ARG A 63 -1.98 -5.14 -7.42
CA ARG A 63 -0.88 -4.17 -7.29
C ARG A 63 -1.36 -2.76 -7.00
N GLU A 64 -2.61 -2.42 -7.33
CA GLU A 64 -3.17 -1.07 -7.19
C GLU A 64 -3.01 -0.49 -5.77
N PRO A 65 -3.29 -1.22 -4.67
CA PRO A 65 -3.09 -0.68 -3.32
C PRO A 65 -1.63 -0.31 -3.03
N PHE A 66 -0.67 -1.08 -3.54
CA PHE A 66 0.75 -0.81 -3.34
C PHE A 66 1.23 0.38 -4.18
N ILE A 67 0.72 0.55 -5.40
CA ILE A 67 1.02 1.75 -6.20
C ILE A 67 0.50 3.00 -5.48
N ARG A 68 -0.73 2.96 -4.95
CA ARG A 68 -1.29 4.07 -4.16
C ARG A 68 -0.51 4.33 -2.87
N MET A 69 0.03 3.30 -2.24
CA MET A 69 0.96 3.46 -1.10
C MET A 69 2.24 4.18 -1.50
N GLN A 70 2.79 3.94 -2.69
CA GLN A 70 3.98 4.67 -3.16
C GLN A 70 3.67 6.13 -3.41
N LEU A 71 2.58 6.42 -4.12
CA LEU A 71 2.12 7.79 -4.36
C LEU A 71 1.88 8.54 -3.03
N PHE A 72 1.29 7.89 -2.04
CA PHE A 72 1.10 8.46 -0.70
C PHE A 72 2.41 8.80 0.03
N LEU A 73 3.51 8.12 -0.27
CA LEU A 73 4.82 8.39 0.33
C LEU A 73 5.64 9.42 -0.45
N GLU A 74 5.25 9.71 -1.69
CA GLU A 74 5.90 10.71 -2.55
C GLU A 74 5.32 12.12 -2.36
N ASP A 75 4.15 12.24 -1.71
CA ASP A 75 3.49 13.48 -1.30
C ASP A 75 3.97 13.96 0.09
#